data_AF-A0A9X5RNA1-F1
#
_entry.id   AF-A0A9X5RNA1-F1
#
_cell.length_a   1.000
_cell.length_b   1.000
_cell.length_c   1.000
_cell.angle_alpha   90.00
_cell.angle_beta   90.00
_cell.angle_gamma   90.00
#
_symmetry.space_group_name_H-M   'P 1'
#
loop_
_entity.id
_entity.type
_entity.pdbx_description
1 polymer ?
#
loop_
_entity_poly.entity_id
_entity_poly.type
_entity_poly.pdbx_seq_one_letter_code
_entity_poly.pdbx_strand_id
1 'polypeptide(L)'
;MEWLDKAANNAKEENEMTKKLKAKEKEMEEKYPDYLMQLWSEFNNVFDEIQEKFGTELATIRITDNQLTIKISDVTINAIAEKQGSMGGLAPVNLTYKAKNVSGGPALPYETLVLTLEGKWIYQERNPQQRLVSKEFGKEQIIEVFKVALWKYLK
;
A
#
# COMPACT_ATOMS: atom_id res chain seq x y z
N MET A 1 31.48 34.51 -20.82
CA MET A 1 30.02 34.49 -20.96
C MET A 1 29.44 33.07 -20.96
N GLU A 2 30.22 32.04 -21.29
CA GLU A 2 29.77 30.63 -21.33
C GLU A 2 29.17 30.07 -20.03
N TRP A 3 29.58 30.57 -18.86
CA TRP A 3 29.03 30.08 -17.58
C TRP A 3 27.57 30.52 -17.35
N LEU A 4 27.16 31.66 -17.90
CA LEU A 4 25.77 32.15 -17.84
C LEU A 4 24.87 31.34 -18.77
N ASP A 5 25.35 30.99 -19.97
CA ASP A 5 24.61 30.15 -20.90
C ASP A 5 24.40 28.74 -20.34
N LYS A 6 25.43 28.17 -19.70
CA LYS A 6 25.34 26.88 -19.00
C LYS A 6 24.34 26.93 -17.83
N ALA A 7 24.39 27.99 -17.01
CA ALA A 7 23.45 28.17 -15.90
C ALA A 7 22.00 28.33 -16.39
N ALA A 8 21.79 29.10 -17.46
CA ALA A 8 20.48 29.29 -18.06
C ALA A 8 19.91 28.00 -18.67
N ASN A 9 20.75 27.18 -19.31
CA ASN A 9 20.33 25.89 -19.86
C ASN A 9 19.96 24.90 -18.74
N ASN A 10 20.79 24.76 -17.71
CA ASN A 10 20.47 23.91 -16.56
C ASN A 10 19.15 24.35 -15.88
N ALA A 11 18.94 25.65 -15.69
CA ALA A 11 17.72 26.17 -15.09
C ALA A 11 16.47 25.89 -15.96
N LYS A 12 16.61 25.93 -17.29
CA LYS A 12 15.52 25.55 -18.22
C LYS A 12 15.21 24.05 -18.12
N GLU A 13 16.23 23.20 -18.16
CA GLU A 13 16.08 21.75 -18.04
C GLU A 13 15.43 21.35 -16.71
N GLU A 14 15.87 21.95 -15.61
CA GLU A 14 15.29 21.70 -14.28
C GLU A 14 13.83 22.16 -14.19
N ASN A 15 13.49 23.30 -14.79
CA ASN A 15 12.11 23.79 -14.86
C ASN A 15 11.23 22.87 -15.72
N GLU A 16 11.73 22.37 -16.84
CA GLU A 16 11.01 21.42 -17.70
C GLU A 16 10.80 20.06 -17.01
N MET A 17 11.81 19.54 -16.33
CA MET A 17 11.69 18.33 -15.52
C MET A 17 10.66 18.51 -14.40
N THR A 18 10.70 19.63 -13.69
CA THR A 18 9.72 19.96 -12.64
C THR A 18 8.30 20.02 -13.18
N LYS A 19 8.10 20.64 -14.36
CA LYS A 19 6.77 20.68 -15.01
C LYS A 19 6.28 19.28 -15.38
N LYS A 20 7.16 18.43 -15.92
CA LYS A 20 6.82 17.03 -16.26
C LYS A 20 6.45 16.22 -15.02
N LEU A 21 7.19 16.39 -13.91
CA LEU A 21 6.89 15.74 -12.63
C LEU A 21 5.53 16.16 -12.09
N LYS A 22 5.24 17.46 -12.05
CA LYS A 22 3.93 17.97 -11.60
C LYS A 22 2.76 17.49 -12.45
N ALA A 23 2.96 17.40 -13.77
CA ALA A 23 1.94 16.87 -14.66
C ALA A 23 1.65 15.39 -14.37
N LYS A 24 2.70 14.59 -14.11
CA LYS A 24 2.56 13.19 -13.70
C LYS A 24 1.90 13.04 -12.33
N GLU A 25 2.29 13.85 -11.35
CA GLU A 25 1.65 13.85 -10.02
C GLU A 25 0.15 14.07 -10.13
N LYS A 26 -0.26 15.08 -10.91
CA LYS A 26 -1.68 15.38 -11.14
C LYS A 26 -2.41 14.24 -11.85
N GLU A 27 -1.82 13.65 -12.89
CA GLU A 27 -2.40 12.50 -13.58
C GLU A 27 -2.58 11.31 -12.62
N MET A 28 -1.60 11.10 -11.75
CA MET A 28 -1.63 10.02 -10.77
C MET A 28 -2.65 10.28 -9.65
N GLU A 29 -2.85 11.53 -9.23
CA GLU A 29 -3.92 11.91 -8.30
C GLU A 29 -5.30 11.63 -8.89
N GLU A 30 -5.51 11.96 -10.17
CA GLU A 30 -6.77 11.70 -10.88
C GLU A 30 -7.06 10.20 -11.00
N LYS A 31 -6.02 9.38 -11.20
CA LYS A 31 -6.12 7.91 -11.33
C LYS A 31 -6.02 7.16 -10.00
N TYR A 32 -5.74 7.83 -8.89
CA TYR A 32 -5.55 7.18 -7.58
C TYR A 32 -6.70 6.24 -7.18
N PRO A 33 -7.99 6.60 -7.38
CA PRO A 33 -9.10 5.70 -7.08
C PRO A 33 -9.03 4.37 -7.83
N ASP A 34 -8.58 4.37 -9.08
CA ASP A 34 -8.44 3.16 -9.89
C ASP A 34 -7.32 2.26 -9.35
N TYR A 35 -6.17 2.84 -8.99
CA TYR A 35 -5.06 2.12 -8.37
C TYR A 35 -5.43 1.55 -7.00
N LEU A 36 -6.24 2.27 -6.23
CA LEU A 36 -6.74 1.81 -4.95
C LEU A 36 -7.72 0.65 -5.12
N MET A 37 -8.62 0.72 -6.10
CA MET A 37 -9.51 -0.39 -6.44
C MET A 37 -8.75 -1.62 -6.92
N GLN A 38 -7.66 -1.45 -7.68
CA GLN A 38 -6.78 -2.55 -8.07
C GLN A 38 -6.17 -3.24 -6.84
N LEU A 39 -5.66 -2.46 -5.89
CA LEU A 39 -5.15 -3.01 -4.63
C LEU A 39 -6.22 -3.79 -3.86
N TRP A 40 -7.44 -3.25 -3.74
CA TRP A 40 -8.57 -3.95 -3.12
C TRP A 40 -8.94 -5.25 -3.84
N SER A 41 -8.87 -5.25 -5.17
CA SER A 41 -9.09 -6.46 -5.99
C SER A 41 -8.04 -7.54 -5.69
N GLU A 42 -6.77 -7.18 -5.51
CA GLU A 42 -5.74 -8.14 -5.13
C GLU A 42 -5.98 -8.75 -3.73
N PHE A 43 -6.41 -7.93 -2.77
CA PHE A 43 -6.83 -8.43 -1.46
C PHE A 43 -8.05 -9.35 -1.58
N ASN A 44 -9.03 -9.02 -2.42
CA ASN A 44 -10.21 -9.84 -2.66
C ASN A 44 -9.83 -11.20 -3.25
N ASN A 45 -8.91 -11.24 -4.22
CA ASN A 45 -8.48 -12.50 -4.84
C ASN A 45 -7.88 -13.48 -3.83
N VAL A 46 -7.07 -13.00 -2.89
CA VAL A 46 -6.53 -13.85 -1.81
C VAL A 46 -7.60 -14.19 -0.78
N PHE A 47 -8.53 -13.26 -0.52
CA PHE A 47 -9.66 -13.50 0.37
C PHE A 47 -10.61 -14.59 -0.16
N ASP A 48 -10.84 -14.68 -1.46
CA ASP A 48 -11.68 -15.71 -2.07
C ASP A 48 -11.14 -17.11 -1.74
N GLU A 49 -9.81 -17.31 -1.86
CA GLU A 49 -9.14 -18.56 -1.46
C GLU A 49 -9.35 -18.88 0.04
N ILE A 50 -9.40 -17.86 0.90
CA ILE A 50 -9.66 -18.01 2.34
C ILE A 50 -11.13 -18.32 2.60
N GLN A 51 -12.06 -17.62 1.95
CA GLN A 51 -13.49 -17.82 2.12
C GLN A 51 -13.92 -19.23 1.67
N GLU A 52 -13.29 -19.79 0.63
CA GLU A 52 -13.50 -21.19 0.24
C GLU A 52 -13.14 -22.19 1.34
N LYS A 53 -12.18 -21.87 2.22
CA LYS A 53 -11.75 -22.75 3.32
C LYS A 53 -12.53 -22.52 4.61
N PHE A 54 -12.84 -21.26 4.92
CA PHE A 54 -13.48 -20.86 6.18
C PHE A 54 -15.00 -20.79 6.11
N GLY A 55 -15.59 -20.74 4.91
CA GLY A 55 -17.01 -20.52 4.71
C GLY A 55 -17.42 -19.05 4.80
N THR A 56 -18.56 -18.72 4.21
CA THR A 56 -19.11 -17.34 4.19
C THR A 56 -19.62 -16.90 5.56
N GLU A 57 -19.88 -17.85 6.46
CA GLU A 57 -20.32 -17.63 7.82
C GLU A 57 -19.20 -17.14 8.75
N LEU A 58 -17.93 -17.46 8.44
CA LEU A 58 -16.77 -17.03 9.21
C LEU A 58 -15.93 -15.99 8.48
N ALA A 59 -15.98 -15.91 7.15
CA ALA A 59 -15.15 -15.00 6.36
C ALA A 59 -16.00 -14.00 5.58
N THR A 60 -15.79 -12.70 5.82
CA THR A 60 -16.44 -11.60 5.08
C THR A 60 -15.44 -10.51 4.72
N ILE A 61 -15.64 -9.91 3.55
CA ILE A 61 -14.90 -8.75 3.06
C ILE A 61 -15.86 -7.60 2.82
N ARG A 62 -15.46 -6.39 3.18
CA ARG A 62 -16.21 -5.16 2.91
C ARG A 62 -15.26 -4.12 2.36
N ILE A 63 -15.58 -3.62 1.17
CA ILE A 63 -14.89 -2.51 0.54
C ILE A 63 -15.81 -1.29 0.62
N THR A 64 -15.25 -0.18 1.06
CA THR A 64 -15.82 1.17 1.04
C THR A 64 -14.79 2.10 0.43
N ASP A 65 -15.20 3.25 -0.11
CA ASP A 65 -14.36 4.15 -0.94
C ASP A 65 -12.86 4.15 -0.60
N ASN A 66 -12.51 4.40 0.66
CA ASN A 66 -11.12 4.49 1.13
C ASN A 66 -10.73 3.40 2.14
N GLN A 67 -11.56 2.38 2.36
CA GLN A 67 -11.29 1.37 3.39
C GLN A 67 -11.73 -0.04 2.95
N LEU A 68 -10.83 -0.99 3.16
CA LEU A 68 -11.05 -2.43 3.08
C LEU A 68 -11.06 -3.00 4.49
N THR A 69 -12.11 -3.74 4.83
CA THR A 69 -12.23 -4.49 6.09
C THR A 69 -12.47 -5.95 5.79
N ILE A 70 -11.60 -6.81 6.29
CA ILE A 70 -11.73 -8.26 6.18
C ILE A 70 -11.91 -8.84 7.57
N LYS A 71 -12.92 -9.69 7.75
CA LYS A 71 -13.19 -10.42 8.99
C LYS A 71 -13.10 -11.91 8.73
N ILE A 72 -12.29 -12.60 9.52
CA ILE A 72 -12.13 -14.06 9.46
C ILE A 72 -12.24 -14.57 10.91
N SER A 73 -13.35 -15.24 11.22
CA SER A 73 -13.71 -15.63 12.58
C SER A 73 -13.67 -14.43 13.55
N ASP A 74 -12.71 -14.38 14.47
CA ASP A 74 -12.54 -13.31 15.42
C ASP A 74 -11.37 -12.36 15.11
N VAL A 75 -10.75 -12.53 13.94
CA VAL A 75 -9.71 -11.67 13.38
C VAL A 75 -10.35 -10.62 12.46
N THR A 76 -9.89 -9.39 12.56
CA THR A 76 -10.25 -8.29 11.65
C THR A 76 -8.98 -7.66 11.11
N ILE A 77 -8.84 -7.63 9.78
CA ILE A 77 -7.80 -6.91 9.04
C ILE A 77 -8.46 -5.64 8.49
N ASN A 78 -7.82 -4.49 8.65
CA ASN A 78 -8.26 -3.22 8.08
C ASN A 78 -7.13 -2.59 7.27
N ALA A 79 -7.49 -2.09 6.10
CA ALA A 79 -6.63 -1.25 5.28
C ALA A 79 -7.36 0.07 5.01
N ILE A 80 -6.74 1.21 5.32
CA ILE A 80 -7.35 2.53 5.20
C ILE A 80 -6.45 3.43 4.36
N ALA A 81 -6.98 3.92 3.24
CA ALA A 81 -6.36 4.94 2.41
C ALA A 81 -6.58 6.32 3.03
N GLU A 82 -5.49 7.04 3.25
CA GLU A 82 -5.51 8.42 3.75
C GLU A 82 -5.63 9.41 2.58
N LYS A 83 -6.52 10.40 2.70
CA LYS A 83 -6.78 11.39 1.64
C LYS A 83 -5.63 12.36 1.36
N GLN A 84 -4.53 12.33 2.13
CA GLN A 84 -3.38 13.22 1.94
C GLN A 84 -2.07 12.42 1.95
N GLY A 85 -1.29 12.55 0.87
CA GLY A 85 0.04 11.96 0.76
C GLY A 85 1.06 12.71 1.61
N SER A 86 1.81 11.98 2.43
CA SER A 86 3.09 12.46 2.97
C SER A 86 4.16 11.45 2.56
N MET A 87 5.35 11.95 2.20
CA MET A 87 6.53 11.19 1.74
C MET A 87 6.52 10.67 0.29
N GLY A 88 6.57 11.58 -0.70
CA GLY A 88 7.10 11.25 -2.03
C GLY A 88 6.29 10.26 -2.86
N GLY A 89 5.04 10.01 -2.49
CA GLY A 89 4.06 9.22 -3.22
C GLY A 89 2.64 9.68 -2.89
N LEU A 90 1.66 9.11 -3.57
CA LEU A 90 0.26 9.48 -3.39
C LEU A 90 -0.37 8.66 -2.27
N ALA A 91 -1.06 9.36 -1.37
CA ALA A 91 -2.04 8.88 -0.39
C ALA A 91 -1.74 7.47 0.21
N PRO A 92 -1.08 7.38 1.38
CA PRO A 92 -0.68 6.11 1.96
C PRO A 92 -1.89 5.25 2.34
N VAL A 93 -1.71 3.93 2.27
CA VAL A 93 -2.66 2.94 2.80
C VAL A 93 -2.07 2.32 4.06
N ASN A 94 -2.76 2.49 5.18
CA ASN A 94 -2.35 1.96 6.47
C ASN A 94 -3.06 0.63 6.75
N LEU A 95 -2.28 -0.40 7.05
CA LEU A 95 -2.71 -1.77 7.33
C LEU A 95 -2.63 -2.06 8.82
N THR A 96 -3.70 -2.61 9.37
CA THR A 96 -3.78 -3.03 10.78
C THR A 96 -4.53 -4.35 10.91
N TYR A 97 -4.30 -5.08 12.00
CA TYR A 97 -5.15 -6.22 12.35
C TYR A 97 -5.44 -6.27 13.84
N LYS A 98 -6.53 -6.93 14.21
CA LYS A 98 -6.94 -7.19 15.58
C LYS A 98 -7.54 -8.59 15.69
N ALA A 99 -7.13 -9.35 16.70
CA ALA A 99 -7.79 -10.59 17.11
C ALA A 99 -8.56 -10.36 18.43
N LYS A 100 -9.83 -10.78 18.51
CA LYS A 100 -10.56 -10.70 19.79
C LYS A 100 -9.98 -11.68 20.81
N ASN A 101 -10.08 -11.30 22.09
CA ASN A 101 -9.71 -12.11 23.25
C ASN A 101 -8.23 -12.58 23.28
N VAL A 102 -7.36 -11.95 22.50
CA VAL A 102 -5.92 -12.23 22.49
C VAL A 102 -5.17 -10.90 22.59
N SER A 103 -4.27 -10.81 23.56
CA SER A 103 -3.32 -9.71 23.71
C SER A 103 -1.92 -10.22 23.36
N GLY A 104 -1.21 -9.48 22.52
CA GLY A 104 0.08 -9.90 21.97
C GLY A 104 -0.10 -10.77 20.73
N GLY A 105 0.63 -10.42 19.68
CA GLY A 105 0.66 -11.09 18.38
C GLY A 105 1.82 -10.51 17.57
N PRO A 106 2.25 -11.19 16.50
CA PRO A 106 3.24 -10.65 15.59
C PRO A 106 2.75 -9.31 15.02
N ALA A 107 3.66 -8.34 14.87
CA ALA A 107 3.38 -7.12 14.12
C ALA A 107 3.13 -7.48 12.64
N LEU A 108 2.31 -6.69 11.94
CA LEU A 108 2.18 -6.87 10.50
C LEU A 108 3.52 -6.58 9.83
N PRO A 109 3.93 -7.37 8.84
CA PRO A 109 5.18 -7.14 8.13
C PRO A 109 5.12 -5.87 7.26
N TYR A 110 3.91 -5.45 6.86
CA TYR A 110 3.68 -4.30 5.99
C TYR A 110 2.55 -3.46 6.60
N GLU A 111 2.92 -2.37 7.29
CA GLU A 111 1.95 -1.49 7.98
C GLU A 111 1.52 -0.29 7.13
N THR A 112 2.38 0.17 6.22
CA THR A 112 2.10 1.32 5.35
C THR A 112 2.52 1.02 3.93
N LEU A 113 1.59 1.24 2.99
CA LEU A 113 1.80 1.14 1.56
C LEU A 113 1.73 2.52 0.93
N VAL A 114 2.53 2.75 -0.11
CA VAL A 114 2.59 4.02 -0.84
C VAL A 114 2.49 3.74 -2.33
N LEU A 115 1.72 4.55 -3.06
CA LEU A 115 1.65 4.49 -4.52
C LEU A 115 2.77 5.36 -5.12
N THR A 116 3.61 4.78 -5.97
CA THR A 116 4.64 5.52 -6.70
C THR A 116 4.06 6.22 -7.93
N LEU A 117 4.81 7.18 -8.50
CA LEU A 117 4.41 7.87 -9.74
C LEU A 117 4.39 6.97 -10.97
N GLU A 118 4.96 5.76 -10.87
CA GLU A 118 4.88 4.71 -11.89
C GLU A 118 3.65 3.82 -11.73
N GLY A 119 2.79 4.08 -10.74
CA GLY A 119 1.58 3.30 -10.49
C GLY A 119 1.84 1.96 -9.81
N LYS A 120 2.91 1.86 -9.02
CA LYS A 120 3.24 0.66 -8.25
C LYS A 120 3.01 0.88 -6.76
N TRP A 121 2.43 -0.11 -6.09
CA TRP A 121 2.35 -0.13 -4.64
C TRP A 121 3.68 -0.60 -4.06
N ILE A 122 4.18 0.13 -3.08
CA ILE A 122 5.42 -0.20 -2.38
C ILE A 122 5.25 -0.14 -0.87
N TYR A 123 6.12 -0.84 -0.15
CA TYR A 123 6.33 -0.67 1.29
C TYR A 123 7.79 -0.35 1.56
N GLN A 124 8.08 0.21 2.74
CA GLN A 124 9.44 0.47 3.18
C GLN A 124 9.92 -0.66 4.08
N GLU A 125 11.02 -1.29 3.68
CA GLU A 125 11.69 -2.32 4.47
C GLU A 125 13.06 -1.83 4.95
N ARG A 126 13.46 -2.19 6.17
CA ARG A 126 14.84 -1.97 6.61
C ARG A 126 15.74 -3.06 6.05
N ASN A 127 16.75 -2.66 5.28
CA ASN A 127 17.79 -3.58 4.81
C ASN A 127 18.76 -3.97 5.95
N PRO A 128 19.70 -4.92 5.72
CA PRO A 128 20.68 -5.34 6.72
C PRO A 128 21.59 -4.21 7.24
N GLN A 129 21.72 -3.11 6.49
CA GLN A 129 22.45 -1.90 6.88
C GLN A 129 21.56 -0.83 7.52
N GLN A 130 20.34 -1.19 7.94
CA GLN A 130 19.32 -0.32 8.55
C GLN A 130 18.84 0.85 7.68
N ARG A 131 19.05 0.81 6.37
CA ARG A 131 18.49 1.79 5.43
C ARG A 131 17.11 1.34 4.98
N LEU A 132 16.19 2.30 4.84
CA LEU A 132 14.87 2.06 4.26
C LEU A 132 15.02 1.88 2.75
N VAL A 133 14.49 0.77 2.25
CA VAL A 133 14.45 0.45 0.82
C VAL A 133 13.00 0.23 0.42
N SER A 134 12.60 0.84 -0.68
CA SER A 134 11.28 0.64 -1.28
C SER A 134 11.23 -0.72 -1.98
N LYS A 135 10.27 -1.55 -1.59
CA LYS A 135 9.99 -2.85 -2.22
C LYS A 135 8.57 -2.89 -2.75
N GLU A 136 8.38 -3.59 -3.87
CA GLU A 136 7.07 -3.79 -4.49
C GLU A 136 6.15 -4.60 -3.57
N PHE A 137 4.89 -4.18 -3.49
CA PHE A 137 3.83 -4.84 -2.74
C PHE A 137 2.83 -5.46 -3.70
N GLY A 138 2.59 -6.77 -3.57
CA GLY A 138 1.59 -7.48 -4.37
C GLY A 138 1.13 -8.77 -3.69
N LYS A 139 0.65 -9.75 -4.49
CA LYS A 139 0.02 -11.00 -4.00
C LYS A 139 0.80 -11.71 -2.89
N GLU A 140 2.12 -11.85 -3.01
CA GLU A 140 2.94 -12.53 -1.98
C GLU A 140 2.88 -11.82 -0.62
N GLN A 141 2.97 -10.49 -0.64
CA GLN A 141 2.91 -9.67 0.56
C GLN A 141 1.51 -9.70 1.18
N ILE A 142 0.47 -9.69 0.34
CA ILE A 142 -0.92 -9.85 0.79
C ILE A 142 -1.12 -11.19 1.49
N ILE A 143 -0.63 -12.30 0.92
CA ILE A 143 -0.68 -13.62 1.56
C ILE A 143 0.00 -13.59 2.94
N GLU A 144 1.14 -12.91 3.06
CA GLU A 144 1.84 -12.80 4.33
C GLU A 144 1.07 -11.97 5.37
N VAL A 145 0.36 -10.90 4.96
CA VAL A 145 -0.58 -10.17 5.83
C VAL A 145 -1.63 -11.11 6.40
N PHE A 146 -2.23 -11.97 5.57
CA PHE A 146 -3.20 -12.96 6.03
C PHE A 146 -2.61 -14.00 6.97
N LYS A 147 -1.45 -14.58 6.62
CA LYS A 147 -0.76 -15.57 7.47
C LYS A 147 -0.46 -14.99 8.85
N VAL A 148 0.11 -13.79 8.88
CA VAL A 148 0.44 -13.09 10.13
C VAL A 148 -0.83 -12.75 10.89
N ALA A 149 -1.90 -12.28 10.24
CA ALA A 149 -3.16 -12.00 10.93
C ALA A 149 -3.83 -13.26 11.51
N LEU A 150 -3.70 -14.40 10.83
CA LEU A 150 -4.26 -15.69 11.22
C LEU A 150 -3.33 -16.54 12.10
N TRP A 151 -2.20 -15.99 12.55
CA TRP A 151 -1.14 -16.69 13.29
C TRP A 151 -1.64 -17.61 14.40
N LYS A 152 -2.68 -17.20 15.13
CA LYS A 152 -3.22 -17.95 16.27
C LYS A 152 -3.90 -19.27 15.90
N TYR A 153 -4.28 -19.43 14.63
CA TYR A 153 -4.89 -20.62 14.06
C TYR A 153 -3.90 -21.52 13.33
N LEU A 154 -2.64 -21.09 13.15
CA LEU A 154 -1.59 -21.82 12.44
C LEU A 154 -0.74 -22.71 13.39
N LYS A 155 -1.35 -23.20 14.47
CA LYS A 155 -0.68 -24.04 15.47
C LYS A 155 -0.59 -25.50 15.03
#